data_AF-A0A8H4QBV5-F1
#
_entry.id   AF-A0A8H4QBV5-F1
#
_cell.length_a   1.000
_cell.length_b   1.000
_cell.length_c   1.000
_cell.angle_alpha   90.00
_cell.angle_beta   90.00
_cell.angle_gamma   90.00
#
_symmetry.space_group_name_H-M   'P 1'
#
loop_
_entity.id
_entity.type
_entity.pdbx_description
1 polymer ?
#
loop_
_entity_poly.entity_id
_entity_poly.type
_entity_poly.pdbx_seq_one_letter_code
_entity_poly.pdbx_strand_id
1 'polypeptide(L)'
;MDESSGVIASGDDIINSYHLPRPLPLWVNGQYAKHIVRGNFMTLSARPKTVEQGEWIAHQIVEHYRNLWNFVRVLHEKEDDGTTICNSTSCPRMSAGSNHSFTWLNRQREPVELPAFEYMTLMQRWISGKIDDTNIFPTDPSGVSYAHNPAITTTPLAQLTNPGESEWIGKRSGFPQNFVEVCQTIFRQMFRVYAHLYWAHFTDPFYHLNLEKQLNSCFSHFILTATVLDMLKPQELEPMQPLLDIWAANGTFPPESKAYEFANLRAGERLLELAGVEMGGR
;
A
#
# COMPACT_ATOMS: atom_id res chain seq x y z
N MET A 1 20.61 24.08 36.19
CA MET A 1 19.26 23.51 36.33
C MET A 1 18.52 23.87 35.06
N ASP A 2 18.49 22.95 34.10
CA ASP A 2 17.38 22.84 33.16
C ASP A 2 17.47 21.43 32.55
N GLU A 3 17.06 20.43 33.34
CA GLU A 3 16.73 19.12 32.79
C GLU A 3 15.37 19.27 32.12
N SER A 4 15.36 19.45 30.80
CA SER A 4 14.17 19.25 30.00
C SER A 4 13.76 17.79 30.12
N SER A 5 12.94 17.48 31.12
CA SER A 5 12.25 16.22 31.29
C SER A 5 11.32 16.01 30.10
N GLY A 6 11.86 15.44 29.02
CA GLY A 6 11.10 14.96 27.88
C GLY A 6 10.25 13.79 28.37
N VAL A 7 9.01 14.10 28.77
CA VAL A 7 8.04 13.09 29.16
C VAL A 7 7.82 12.22 27.92
N ILE A 8 8.32 10.99 27.99
CA ILE A 8 8.11 9.99 26.96
C ILE A 8 6.61 9.71 26.92
N ALA A 9 5.94 10.03 25.81
CA ALA A 9 4.52 9.76 25.62
C ALA A 9 4.22 8.27 25.86
N SER A 10 3.19 7.98 26.67
CA SER A 10 2.77 6.61 26.96
C SER A 10 2.13 5.96 25.72
N GLY A 11 2.03 4.63 25.68
CA GLY A 11 1.34 3.93 24.60
C GLY A 11 -0.12 4.38 24.46
N ASP A 12 -0.80 4.67 25.57
CA ASP A 12 -2.17 5.18 25.58
C ASP A 12 -2.25 6.61 25.00
N ASP A 13 -1.29 7.49 25.30
CA ASP A 13 -1.24 8.84 24.72
C ASP A 13 -1.11 8.79 23.19
N ILE A 14 -0.25 7.89 22.70
CA ILE A 14 -0.01 7.70 21.27
C ILE A 14 -1.26 7.14 20.59
N ILE A 15 -1.88 6.10 21.16
CA ILE A 15 -3.13 5.52 20.61
C ILE A 15 -4.24 6.57 20.57
N ASN A 16 -4.34 7.43 21.58
CA ASN A 16 -5.33 8.51 21.60
C ASN A 16 -5.08 9.55 20.49
N SER A 17 -3.83 9.77 20.09
CA SER A 17 -3.47 10.66 18.97
C SER A 17 -3.93 10.16 17.60
N TYR A 18 -4.22 8.85 17.46
CA TYR A 18 -4.78 8.27 16.24
C TYR A 18 -6.28 8.53 16.06
N HIS A 19 -6.94 9.13 17.06
CA HIS A 19 -8.37 9.48 17.01
C HIS A 19 -9.29 8.31 16.59
N LEU A 20 -8.97 7.09 17.06
CA LEU A 20 -9.75 5.89 16.78
C LEU A 20 -11.13 5.93 17.45
N PRO A 21 -12.19 5.40 16.81
CA PRO A 21 -13.50 5.32 17.44
C PRO A 21 -13.47 4.36 18.64
N ARG A 22 -14.43 4.54 19.55
CA ARG A 22 -14.66 3.66 20.71
C ARG A 22 -16.08 3.07 20.61
N PRO A 23 -16.27 1.74 20.66
CA PRO A 23 -15.24 0.70 20.80
C PRO A 23 -14.25 0.67 19.62
N LEU A 24 -13.03 0.17 19.86
CA LEU A 24 -11.99 0.12 18.83
C LEU A 24 -12.45 -0.75 17.64
N PRO A 25 -12.09 -0.39 16.40
CA PRO A 25 -12.37 -1.23 15.24
C PRO A 25 -11.76 -2.63 15.38
N LEU A 26 -12.44 -3.65 14.85
CA LEU A 26 -11.99 -5.05 14.91
C LEU A 26 -10.60 -5.26 14.29
N TRP A 27 -10.25 -4.53 13.23
CA TRP A 27 -8.94 -4.62 12.60
C TRP A 27 -7.78 -4.06 13.44
N VAL A 28 -8.07 -3.25 14.46
CA VAL A 28 -7.09 -2.77 15.44
C VAL A 28 -6.86 -3.78 16.56
N ASN A 29 -7.71 -4.80 16.69
CA ASN A 29 -7.52 -5.82 17.71
C ASN A 29 -6.55 -6.90 17.20
N GLY A 30 -5.45 -7.08 17.94
CA GLY A 30 -4.37 -8.01 17.61
C GLY A 30 -4.79 -9.47 17.38
N GLN A 31 -5.95 -9.90 17.92
CA GLN A 31 -6.48 -11.24 17.68
C GLN A 31 -6.92 -11.46 16.22
N TYR A 32 -7.34 -10.38 15.53
CA TYR A 32 -7.84 -10.39 14.16
C TYR A 32 -6.82 -9.88 13.13
N ALA A 33 -5.68 -9.36 13.58
CA ALA A 33 -4.57 -8.89 12.74
C ALA A 33 -3.63 -10.02 12.24
N LYS A 34 -4.13 -11.26 12.19
CA LYS A 34 -3.35 -12.46 11.84
C LYS A 34 -3.24 -12.67 10.33
N HIS A 35 -2.21 -13.39 9.89
CA HIS A 35 -1.91 -13.67 8.48
C HIS A 35 -2.19 -15.12 8.10
N ILE A 36 -2.34 -15.41 6.80
CA ILE A 36 -2.49 -16.80 6.29
C ILE A 36 -1.18 -17.59 6.37
N VAL A 37 -0.04 -16.90 6.26
CA VAL A 37 1.29 -17.52 6.33
C VAL A 37 2.11 -16.87 7.44
N ARG A 38 2.92 -17.68 8.11
CA ARG A 38 3.99 -17.22 9.00
C ARG A 38 5.28 -17.21 8.18
N GLY A 39 5.79 -16.05 7.82
CA GLY A 39 6.98 -15.94 7.00
C GLY A 39 7.41 -14.51 6.74
N ASN A 40 8.69 -14.33 6.39
CA ASN A 40 9.24 -13.03 6.07
C ASN A 40 8.85 -12.61 4.63
N PHE A 41 7.77 -11.83 4.52
CA PHE A 41 7.28 -11.28 3.26
C PHE A 41 8.31 -10.38 2.55
N MET A 42 9.36 -9.89 3.23
CA MET A 42 10.43 -9.11 2.58
C MET A 42 11.12 -9.86 1.45
N THR A 43 11.21 -11.19 1.55
CA THR A 43 11.81 -12.00 0.48
C THR A 43 11.03 -11.95 -0.82
N LEU A 44 9.71 -11.75 -0.76
CA LEU A 44 8.84 -11.60 -1.94
C LEU A 44 8.95 -10.20 -2.57
N SER A 45 9.29 -9.20 -1.76
CA SER A 45 9.46 -7.81 -2.18
C SER A 45 10.89 -7.49 -2.66
N ALA A 46 11.85 -8.38 -2.39
CA ALA A 46 13.25 -8.19 -2.74
C ALA A 46 13.48 -8.35 -4.25
N ARG A 47 14.06 -7.33 -4.87
CA ARG A 47 14.41 -7.35 -6.29
C ARG A 47 15.47 -8.42 -6.58
N PRO A 48 15.26 -9.34 -7.54
CA PRO A 48 16.30 -10.22 -8.02
C PRO A 48 17.49 -9.44 -8.61
N LYS A 49 18.73 -9.82 -8.29
CA LYS A 49 19.95 -9.10 -8.71
C LYS A 49 20.10 -8.92 -10.22
N THR A 50 19.51 -9.82 -11.00
CA THR A 50 19.57 -9.83 -12.48
C THR A 50 18.46 -9.03 -13.15
N VAL A 51 17.51 -8.49 -12.38
CA VAL A 51 16.34 -7.77 -12.91
C VAL A 51 16.54 -6.27 -12.76
N GLU A 52 16.24 -5.52 -13.83
CA GLU A 52 16.27 -4.06 -13.77
C GLU A 52 15.26 -3.53 -12.74
N GLN A 53 15.59 -2.43 -12.06
CA GLN A 53 14.71 -1.82 -11.07
C GLN A 53 13.35 -1.39 -11.67
N GLY A 54 13.33 -0.87 -12.89
CA GLY A 54 12.09 -0.46 -13.57
C GLY A 54 11.14 -1.64 -13.78
N GLU A 55 11.66 -2.74 -14.33
CA GLU A 55 10.92 -4.00 -14.52
C GLU A 55 10.37 -4.57 -13.22
N TRP A 56 11.17 -4.54 -12.16
CA TRP A 56 10.72 -5.03 -10.86
C TRP A 56 9.57 -4.19 -10.30
N ILE A 57 9.66 -2.86 -10.38
CA ILE A 57 8.58 -1.97 -9.97
C ILE A 57 7.32 -2.21 -10.81
N ALA A 58 7.47 -2.35 -12.14
CA ALA A 58 6.36 -2.61 -13.04
C ALA A 58 5.63 -3.91 -12.68
N HIS A 59 6.39 -4.99 -12.45
CA HIS A 59 5.85 -6.27 -12.01
C HIS A 59 5.08 -6.14 -10.69
N GLN A 60 5.68 -5.48 -9.69
CA GLN A 60 5.05 -5.29 -8.38
C GLN A 60 3.74 -4.48 -8.47
N ILE A 61 3.66 -3.48 -9.35
CA ILE A 61 2.42 -2.75 -9.59
C ILE A 61 1.29 -3.66 -10.05
N VAL A 62 1.55 -4.46 -11.09
CA VAL A 62 0.53 -5.33 -11.69
C VAL A 62 0.06 -6.36 -10.65
N GLU A 63 0.99 -6.93 -9.90
CA GLU A 63 0.71 -7.93 -8.87
C GLU A 63 -0.12 -7.37 -7.71
N HIS A 64 0.28 -6.22 -7.13
CA HIS A 64 -0.45 -5.60 -6.02
C HIS A 64 -1.81 -5.07 -6.45
N TYR A 65 -1.91 -4.51 -7.66
CA TYR A 65 -3.18 -4.10 -8.25
C TYR A 65 -4.14 -5.30 -8.39
N ARG A 66 -3.66 -6.42 -8.95
CA ARG A 66 -4.46 -7.65 -9.09
C ARG A 66 -4.96 -8.15 -7.74
N ASN A 67 -4.09 -8.18 -6.73
CA ASN A 67 -4.44 -8.64 -5.38
C ASN A 67 -5.49 -7.75 -4.73
N LEU A 68 -5.32 -6.42 -4.79
CA LEU A 68 -6.29 -5.46 -4.27
C LEU A 68 -7.64 -5.59 -4.98
N TRP A 69 -7.62 -5.70 -6.32
CA TRP A 69 -8.84 -5.74 -7.11
C TRP A 69 -9.72 -6.96 -6.77
N ASN A 70 -9.11 -8.10 -6.39
CA ASN A 70 -9.88 -9.26 -5.93
C ASN A 70 -10.74 -8.94 -4.69
N PHE A 71 -10.26 -8.12 -3.76
CA PHE A 71 -11.07 -7.70 -2.60
C PHE A 71 -12.14 -6.68 -2.98
N VAL A 72 -11.81 -5.72 -3.85
CA VAL A 72 -12.78 -4.72 -4.33
C VAL A 72 -13.94 -5.39 -5.06
N ARG A 73 -13.68 -6.46 -5.82
CA ARG A 73 -14.72 -7.24 -6.49
C ARG A 73 -15.74 -7.83 -5.53
N VAL A 74 -15.36 -8.20 -4.30
CA VAL A 74 -16.31 -8.67 -3.28
C VAL A 74 -17.31 -7.57 -2.92
N LEU A 75 -16.84 -6.31 -2.80
CA LEU A 75 -17.72 -5.17 -2.49
C LEU A 75 -18.57 -4.72 -3.68
N HIS A 76 -18.11 -4.99 -4.90
CA HIS A 76 -18.78 -4.59 -6.14
C HIS A 76 -19.76 -5.65 -6.66
N GLU A 77 -19.74 -6.85 -6.08
CA GLU A 77 -20.74 -7.87 -6.38
C GLU A 77 -22.13 -7.35 -6.01
N LYS A 78 -23.12 -7.65 -6.85
CA LYS A 78 -24.49 -7.21 -6.62
C LYS A 78 -25.23 -8.26 -5.81
N GLU A 79 -25.94 -7.79 -4.79
CA GLU A 79 -26.91 -8.56 -4.04
C GLU A 79 -28.18 -8.82 -4.88
N ASP A 80 -29.07 -9.67 -4.38
CA ASP A 80 -30.33 -10.03 -5.06
C ASP A 80 -31.23 -8.81 -5.35
N ASP A 81 -31.13 -7.75 -4.55
CA ASP A 81 -31.85 -6.49 -4.74
C ASP A 81 -31.18 -5.53 -5.76
N GLY A 82 -30.05 -5.94 -6.34
CA GLY A 82 -29.26 -5.18 -7.30
C GLY A 82 -28.36 -4.10 -6.69
N THR A 83 -28.34 -3.96 -5.35
CA THR A 83 -27.41 -3.08 -4.64
C THR A 83 -26.05 -3.75 -4.43
N THR A 84 -25.05 -2.95 -4.07
CA THR A 84 -23.70 -3.41 -3.73
C THR A 84 -23.41 -3.08 -2.28
N ILE A 85 -22.57 -3.87 -1.61
CA ILE A 85 -22.19 -3.68 -0.19
C ILE A 85 -21.64 -2.25 0.03
N CYS A 86 -20.69 -1.85 -0.81
CA CYS A 86 -20.21 -0.47 -0.87
C CYS A 86 -21.02 0.28 -1.93
N ASN A 87 -21.78 1.31 -1.52
CA ASN A 87 -22.59 2.13 -2.41
C ASN A 87 -22.63 3.59 -1.91
N SER A 88 -23.34 4.48 -2.62
CA SER A 88 -23.42 5.91 -2.26
C SER A 88 -24.14 6.19 -0.95
N THR A 89 -24.95 5.26 -0.46
CA THR A 89 -25.67 5.38 0.81
C THR A 89 -24.83 4.88 1.97
N SER A 90 -24.18 3.73 1.84
CA SER A 90 -23.29 3.18 2.88
C SER A 90 -21.97 3.95 2.98
N CYS A 91 -21.41 4.35 1.83
CA CYS A 91 -20.11 5.02 1.73
C CYS A 91 -20.20 6.25 0.79
N PRO A 92 -20.84 7.36 1.24
CA PRO A 92 -21.04 8.56 0.43
C PRO A 92 -19.74 9.29 0.08
N ARG A 93 -18.63 8.94 0.74
CA ARG A 93 -17.30 9.51 0.53
C ARG A 93 -16.22 8.44 0.69
N MET A 94 -15.20 8.49 -0.16
CA MET A 94 -14.00 7.67 -0.03
C MET A 94 -13.17 8.11 1.18
N SER A 95 -13.13 7.29 2.23
CA SER A 95 -12.56 7.70 3.52
C SER A 95 -11.92 6.55 4.30
N ALA A 96 -11.03 6.94 5.23
CA ALA A 96 -10.42 6.07 6.24
C ALA A 96 -10.81 6.60 7.63
N GLY A 97 -11.99 6.20 8.09
CA GLY A 97 -12.59 6.74 9.31
C GLY A 97 -13.16 8.14 9.12
N SER A 98 -13.48 8.83 10.23
CA SER A 98 -14.10 10.16 10.20
C SER A 98 -13.15 11.26 9.75
N ASN A 99 -11.86 11.11 10.06
CA ASN A 99 -10.89 12.22 9.97
C ASN A 99 -10.10 12.23 8.65
N HIS A 100 -10.17 11.16 7.86
CA HIS A 100 -9.46 11.07 6.58
C HIS A 100 -10.43 10.91 5.43
N SER A 101 -10.54 11.95 4.60
CA SER A 101 -11.24 11.94 3.31
C SER A 101 -10.25 11.89 2.17
N PHE A 102 -10.51 11.05 1.18
CA PHE A 102 -9.69 10.93 -0.02
C PHE A 102 -10.42 11.52 -1.22
N THR A 103 -9.96 12.68 -1.68
CA THR A 103 -10.49 13.31 -2.89
C THR A 103 -9.85 12.72 -4.15
N TRP A 104 -10.59 12.81 -5.25
CA TRP A 104 -10.12 12.49 -6.59
C TRP A 104 -9.84 13.77 -7.38
N LEU A 105 -8.84 13.79 -8.24
CA LEU A 105 -8.59 14.94 -9.11
C LEU A 105 -9.39 14.80 -10.41
N ASN A 106 -10.28 15.75 -10.67
CA ASN A 106 -11.04 15.80 -11.93
C ASN A 106 -10.12 16.20 -13.12
N ARG A 107 -10.69 16.32 -14.32
CA ARG A 107 -9.93 16.70 -15.53
C ARG A 107 -9.30 18.09 -15.43
N GLN A 108 -9.89 18.96 -14.62
CA GLN A 108 -9.45 20.32 -14.32
C GLN A 108 -8.40 20.36 -13.19
N ARG A 109 -7.99 19.20 -12.65
CA ARG A 109 -7.09 19.04 -11.50
C ARG A 109 -7.64 19.59 -10.19
N GLU A 110 -8.96 19.64 -10.06
CA GLU A 110 -9.64 20.05 -8.85
C GLU A 110 -9.98 18.82 -8.00
N PRO A 111 -9.80 18.90 -6.67
CA PRO A 111 -10.18 17.83 -5.76
C PRO A 111 -11.71 17.75 -5.66
N VAL A 112 -12.27 16.58 -5.95
CA VAL A 112 -13.68 16.26 -5.81
C VAL A 112 -13.89 15.11 -4.82
N GLU A 113 -14.92 15.25 -3.99
CA GLU A 113 -15.40 14.19 -3.11
C GLU A 113 -16.28 13.23 -3.91
N LEU A 114 -16.02 11.93 -3.80
CA LEU A 114 -16.73 10.89 -4.53
C LEU A 114 -17.17 9.78 -3.56
N PRO A 115 -18.34 9.15 -3.80
CA PRO A 115 -18.69 7.90 -3.16
C PRO A 115 -17.58 6.86 -3.31
N ALA A 116 -17.34 6.06 -2.28
CA ALA A 116 -16.21 5.14 -2.27
C ALA A 116 -16.27 4.11 -3.41
N PHE A 117 -17.47 3.62 -3.74
CA PHE A 117 -17.70 2.73 -4.88
C PHE A 117 -17.27 3.37 -6.23
N GLU A 118 -17.63 4.63 -6.45
CA GLU A 118 -17.25 5.36 -7.66
C GLU A 118 -15.75 5.63 -7.69
N TYR A 119 -15.17 6.01 -6.55
CA TYR A 119 -13.72 6.19 -6.41
C TYR A 119 -12.94 4.93 -6.79
N MET A 120 -13.33 3.77 -6.26
CA MET A 120 -12.70 2.49 -6.57
C MET A 120 -12.83 2.11 -8.05
N THR A 121 -13.98 2.42 -8.66
CA THR A 121 -14.21 2.22 -10.10
C THR A 121 -13.32 3.13 -10.96
N LEU A 122 -13.20 4.41 -10.60
CA LEU A 122 -12.31 5.35 -11.30
C LEU A 122 -10.83 4.98 -11.11
N MET A 123 -10.45 4.57 -9.90
CA MET A 123 -9.11 4.06 -9.60
C MET A 123 -8.76 2.87 -10.49
N GLN A 124 -9.67 1.89 -10.60
CA GLN A 124 -9.49 0.73 -11.47
C GLN A 124 -9.25 1.15 -12.92
N ARG A 125 -10.14 1.98 -13.48
CA ARG A 125 -10.03 2.44 -14.86
C ARG A 125 -8.75 3.22 -15.11
N TRP A 126 -8.37 4.06 -14.15
CA TRP A 126 -7.16 4.88 -14.23
C TRP A 126 -5.89 4.02 -14.17
N ILE A 127 -5.78 3.09 -13.23
CA ILE A 127 -4.62 2.19 -13.11
C ILE A 127 -4.52 1.28 -14.35
N SER A 128 -5.62 0.64 -14.77
CA SER A 128 -5.62 -0.19 -15.99
C SER A 128 -5.18 0.62 -17.20
N GLY A 129 -5.71 1.83 -17.38
CA GLY A 129 -5.30 2.71 -18.48
C GLY A 129 -3.83 3.13 -18.43
N LYS A 130 -3.16 3.07 -17.27
CA LYS A 130 -1.70 3.27 -17.16
C LYS A 130 -0.92 2.02 -17.49
N ILE A 131 -1.34 0.87 -16.96
CA ILE A 131 -0.68 -0.43 -17.20
C ILE A 131 -0.78 -0.84 -18.67
N ASP A 132 -1.90 -0.53 -19.33
CA ASP A 132 -2.14 -0.86 -20.74
C ASP A 132 -1.46 0.14 -21.72
N ASP A 133 -0.96 1.28 -21.23
CA ASP A 133 -0.27 2.27 -22.05
C ASP A 133 1.20 1.87 -22.24
N THR A 134 1.52 1.37 -23.43
CA THR A 134 2.89 0.97 -23.82
C THR A 134 3.95 2.06 -23.72
N ASN A 135 3.56 3.34 -23.65
CA ASN A 135 4.50 4.45 -23.42
C ASN A 135 4.87 4.61 -21.94
N ILE A 136 4.09 4.04 -21.03
CA ILE A 136 4.32 4.08 -19.58
C ILE A 136 4.81 2.72 -19.09
N PHE A 137 4.21 1.63 -19.56
CA PHE A 137 4.58 0.24 -19.29
C PHE A 137 4.91 -0.46 -20.62
N PRO A 138 6.17 -0.34 -21.10
CA PRO A 138 6.61 -1.01 -22.31
C PRO A 138 6.46 -2.53 -22.20
N THR A 139 5.98 -3.17 -23.27
CA THR A 139 5.80 -4.63 -23.34
C THR A 139 6.60 -5.28 -24.47
N ASP A 140 7.37 -4.49 -25.23
CA ASP A 140 8.18 -4.98 -26.34
C ASP A 140 9.32 -5.88 -25.84
N PRO A 141 9.35 -7.17 -26.23
CA PRO A 141 10.42 -8.10 -25.85
C PRO A 141 11.81 -7.66 -26.27
N SER A 142 11.93 -6.76 -27.27
CA SER A 142 13.20 -6.24 -27.74
C SER A 142 13.85 -5.21 -26.79
N GLY A 143 13.09 -4.70 -25.81
CA GLY A 143 13.57 -3.77 -24.78
C GLY A 143 13.76 -4.37 -23.39
N VAL A 144 13.18 -5.54 -23.06
CA VAL A 144 13.18 -6.07 -21.68
C VAL A 144 14.53 -6.66 -21.25
N SER A 145 15.02 -6.21 -20.07
CA SER A 145 16.10 -6.69 -19.16
C SER A 145 17.42 -7.29 -19.70
N TYR A 146 17.42 -8.01 -20.82
CA TYR A 146 18.59 -8.61 -21.46
C TYR A 146 18.85 -8.03 -22.86
N ALA A 147 17.85 -7.41 -23.49
CA ALA A 147 17.97 -6.74 -24.77
C ALA A 147 18.12 -5.23 -24.57
N HIS A 148 19.12 -4.63 -25.21
CA HIS A 148 19.29 -3.17 -25.22
C HIS A 148 18.18 -2.58 -26.09
N ASN A 149 17.36 -1.68 -25.55
CA ASN A 149 16.39 -0.95 -26.37
C ASN A 149 17.14 -0.16 -27.46
N PRO A 150 17.02 -0.52 -28.76
CA PRO A 150 17.86 0.06 -29.81
C PRO A 150 17.51 1.51 -30.12
N ALA A 151 16.32 1.99 -29.71
CA ALA A 151 15.92 3.38 -29.85
C ALA A 151 16.57 4.30 -28.79
N ILE A 152 17.06 3.73 -27.69
CA ILE A 152 17.61 4.47 -26.54
C ILE A 152 19.10 4.15 -26.32
N THR A 153 19.53 2.92 -26.62
CA THR A 153 20.87 2.41 -26.35
C THR A 153 21.47 1.81 -27.63
N THR A 154 22.47 2.47 -28.20
CA THR A 154 23.04 2.09 -29.50
C THR A 154 24.25 1.16 -29.41
N THR A 155 24.90 1.02 -28.24
CA THR A 155 26.05 0.11 -28.06
C THR A 155 26.29 -0.28 -26.58
N PRO A 156 26.77 -1.50 -26.28
CA PRO A 156 27.11 -1.94 -24.90
C PRO A 156 28.18 -1.07 -24.22
N LEU A 157 29.03 -0.39 -25.00
CA LEU A 157 30.11 0.48 -24.53
C LEU A 157 29.65 1.94 -24.33
N ALA A 158 28.49 2.34 -24.86
CA ALA A 158 28.01 3.73 -24.83
C ALA A 158 27.79 4.26 -23.40
N GLN A 159 27.44 3.36 -22.47
CA GLN A 159 27.25 3.68 -21.04
C GLN A 159 28.55 4.07 -20.33
N LEU A 160 29.72 3.73 -20.88
CA LEU A 160 31.03 4.15 -20.35
C LEU A 160 31.54 5.45 -21.00
N THR A 161 30.88 5.94 -22.07
CA THR A 161 31.45 6.98 -22.95
C THR A 161 30.74 8.33 -22.95
N ASN A 162 29.54 8.47 -22.36
CA ASN A 162 28.83 9.76 -22.29
C ASN A 162 28.50 10.20 -20.85
N PRO A 163 29.43 10.86 -20.14
CA PRO A 163 29.23 11.38 -18.78
C PRO A 163 28.11 12.43 -18.63
N GLY A 164 27.48 12.85 -19.72
CA GLY A 164 26.44 13.89 -19.74
C GLY A 164 25.02 13.38 -20.02
N GLU A 165 24.81 12.07 -20.18
CA GLU A 165 23.49 11.53 -20.48
C GLU A 165 22.71 11.24 -19.20
N SER A 166 21.48 11.77 -19.10
CA SER A 166 20.63 11.56 -17.92
C SER A 166 20.32 10.08 -17.73
N GLU A 167 20.62 9.53 -16.56
CA GLU A 167 20.26 8.17 -16.14
C GLU A 167 19.00 8.21 -15.28
N TRP A 168 18.07 7.28 -15.50
CA TRP A 168 16.86 7.12 -14.68
C TRP A 168 16.44 5.65 -14.59
N ILE A 169 15.58 5.34 -13.63
CA ILE A 169 15.10 3.98 -13.37
C ILE A 169 14.26 3.47 -14.55
N GLY A 170 14.64 2.32 -15.12
CA GLY A 170 13.90 1.70 -16.21
C GLY A 170 14.30 2.19 -17.61
N LYS A 171 15.32 3.05 -17.72
CA LYS A 171 15.79 3.57 -19.01
C LYS A 171 16.14 2.46 -20.00
N ARG A 172 16.76 1.36 -19.54
CA ARG A 172 17.21 0.27 -20.42
C ARG A 172 16.02 -0.49 -21.00
N SER A 173 14.98 -0.68 -20.19
CA SER A 173 13.70 -1.25 -20.61
C SER A 173 12.75 -0.26 -21.31
N GLY A 174 13.16 0.99 -21.53
CA GLY A 174 12.35 1.98 -22.23
C GLY A 174 11.24 2.62 -21.41
N PHE A 175 11.27 2.48 -20.08
CA PHE A 175 10.35 3.21 -19.21
C PHE A 175 10.61 4.73 -19.30
N PRO A 176 9.56 5.56 -19.24
CA PRO A 176 9.72 7.01 -19.33
C PRO A 176 10.38 7.61 -18.07
N GLN A 177 10.91 8.83 -18.16
CA GLN A 177 11.59 9.50 -17.03
C GLN A 177 10.69 9.68 -15.81
N ASN A 178 9.39 9.92 -16.01
CA ASN A 178 8.41 10.09 -14.93
C ASN A 178 7.81 8.76 -14.44
N PHE A 179 8.34 7.61 -14.89
CA PHE A 179 7.78 6.29 -14.55
C PHE A 179 7.62 6.09 -13.05
N VAL A 180 8.65 6.39 -12.25
CA VAL A 180 8.64 6.22 -10.79
C VAL A 180 7.55 7.09 -10.13
N GLU A 181 7.35 8.31 -10.60
CA GLU A 181 6.32 9.21 -10.07
C GLU A 181 4.90 8.70 -10.37
N VAL A 182 4.71 8.12 -11.57
CA VAL A 182 3.47 7.45 -11.94
C VAL A 182 3.24 6.25 -11.02
N CYS A 183 4.28 5.43 -10.80
CA CYS A 183 4.25 4.26 -9.92
C CYS A 183 3.88 4.61 -8.47
N GLN A 184 4.50 5.65 -7.91
CA GLN A 184 4.17 6.19 -6.59
C GLN A 184 2.71 6.64 -6.53
N THR A 185 2.20 7.28 -7.58
CA THR A 185 0.79 7.69 -7.65
C THR A 185 -0.15 6.48 -7.66
N ILE A 186 0.18 5.42 -8.40
CA ILE A 186 -0.57 4.15 -8.39
C ILE A 186 -0.60 3.54 -6.98
N PHE A 187 0.56 3.40 -6.33
CA PHE A 187 0.62 2.86 -4.96
C PHE A 187 -0.19 3.68 -3.95
N ARG A 188 -0.16 5.01 -4.03
CA ARG A 188 -0.98 5.88 -3.17
C ARG A 188 -2.47 5.65 -3.36
N GLN A 189 -2.91 5.50 -4.62
CA GLN A 189 -4.30 5.19 -4.93
C GLN A 189 -4.71 3.80 -4.40
N MET A 190 -3.84 2.80 -4.50
CA MET A 190 -4.08 1.47 -3.94
C MET A 190 -4.14 1.49 -2.41
N PHE A 191 -3.24 2.23 -1.75
CA PHE A 191 -3.23 2.38 -0.28
C PHE A 191 -4.55 2.97 0.24
N ARG A 192 -5.06 4.02 -0.40
CA ARG A 192 -6.34 4.65 -0.03
C ARG A 192 -7.49 3.65 -0.07
N VAL A 193 -7.47 2.75 -1.05
CA VAL A 193 -8.47 1.69 -1.17
C VAL A 193 -8.32 0.67 -0.05
N TYR A 194 -7.11 0.16 0.22
CA TYR A 194 -6.87 -0.70 1.37
C TYR A 194 -7.36 -0.05 2.67
N ALA A 195 -7.01 1.20 2.93
CA ALA A 195 -7.46 1.92 4.11
C ALA A 195 -8.99 1.95 4.20
N HIS A 196 -9.68 2.25 3.11
CA HIS A 196 -11.14 2.20 3.06
C HIS A 196 -11.70 0.78 3.35
N LEU A 197 -11.10 -0.27 2.78
CA LEU A 197 -11.51 -1.65 3.05
C LEU A 197 -11.44 -1.97 4.55
N TYR A 198 -10.36 -1.56 5.24
CA TYR A 198 -10.24 -1.78 6.68
C TYR A 198 -11.24 -0.97 7.49
N TRP A 199 -11.34 0.32 7.20
CA TRP A 199 -12.14 1.25 7.98
C TRP A 199 -13.65 1.05 7.83
N ALA A 200 -14.12 0.74 6.63
CA ALA A 200 -15.55 0.61 6.33
C ALA A 200 -16.03 -0.84 6.21
N HIS A 201 -15.17 -1.76 5.77
CA HIS A 201 -15.60 -3.08 5.30
C HIS A 201 -14.87 -4.29 5.93
N PHE A 202 -14.02 -4.06 6.94
CA PHE A 202 -13.28 -5.16 7.56
C PHE A 202 -14.22 -6.17 8.21
N THR A 203 -15.19 -5.69 8.99
CA THR A 203 -16.17 -6.56 9.64
C THR A 203 -17.14 -7.15 8.63
N ASP A 204 -17.76 -6.28 7.84
CA ASP A 204 -18.72 -6.64 6.80
C ASP A 204 -18.20 -6.18 5.42
N PRO A 205 -17.78 -7.09 4.52
CA PRO A 205 -18.02 -8.54 4.59
C PRO A 205 -16.79 -9.36 5.03
N PHE A 206 -15.58 -8.78 5.07
CA PHE A 206 -14.36 -9.60 5.03
C PHE A 206 -14.20 -10.53 6.24
N TYR A 207 -14.46 -10.06 7.45
CA TYR A 207 -14.41 -10.88 8.65
C TYR A 207 -15.51 -11.96 8.63
N HIS A 208 -16.74 -11.60 8.27
CA HIS A 208 -17.85 -12.55 8.20
C HIS A 208 -17.66 -13.63 7.13
N LEU A 209 -16.94 -13.32 6.05
CA LEU A 209 -16.55 -14.26 5.00
C LEU A 209 -15.27 -15.05 5.32
N ASN A 210 -14.63 -14.84 6.48
CA ASN A 210 -13.32 -15.40 6.84
C ASN A 210 -12.20 -15.06 5.84
N LEU A 211 -12.22 -13.83 5.31
CA LEU A 211 -11.23 -13.28 4.38
C LEU A 211 -10.25 -12.31 5.04
N GLU A 212 -10.39 -12.07 6.35
CA GLU A 212 -9.59 -11.11 7.10
C GLU A 212 -8.10 -11.42 7.05
N LYS A 213 -7.71 -12.71 7.11
CA LYS A 213 -6.30 -13.12 7.06
C LYS A 213 -5.69 -12.90 5.68
N GLN A 214 -6.47 -13.12 4.62
CA GLN A 214 -6.08 -12.90 3.24
C GLN A 214 -5.90 -11.39 3.01
N LEU A 215 -6.83 -10.57 3.49
CA LEU A 215 -6.73 -9.11 3.44
C LEU A 215 -5.49 -8.61 4.18
N ASN A 216 -5.25 -9.11 5.40
CA ASN A 216 -4.05 -8.81 6.18
C ASN A 216 -2.77 -9.17 5.43
N SER A 217 -2.71 -10.36 4.82
CA SER A 217 -1.51 -10.86 4.14
C SER A 217 -1.20 -10.09 2.87
N CYS A 218 -2.22 -9.78 2.07
CA CYS A 218 -2.03 -8.94 0.90
C CYS A 218 -1.63 -7.51 1.28
N PHE A 219 -2.24 -6.93 2.32
CA PHE A 219 -1.93 -5.57 2.74
C PHE A 219 -0.55 -5.45 3.41
N SER A 220 -0.16 -6.40 4.26
CA SER A 220 1.17 -6.46 4.86
C SER A 220 2.26 -6.59 3.78
N HIS A 221 2.07 -7.48 2.80
CA HIS A 221 2.96 -7.60 1.64
C HIS A 221 3.00 -6.30 0.80
N PHE A 222 1.86 -5.65 0.63
CA PHE A 222 1.78 -4.35 -0.06
C PHE A 222 2.59 -3.28 0.66
N ILE A 223 2.46 -3.13 1.98
CA ILE A 223 3.20 -2.14 2.79
C ILE A 223 4.71 -2.42 2.76
N LEU A 224 5.12 -3.67 2.95
CA LEU A 224 6.54 -4.04 2.88
C LEU A 224 7.13 -3.74 1.49
N THR A 225 6.41 -4.08 0.42
CA THR A 225 6.84 -3.76 -0.94
C THR A 225 6.91 -2.26 -1.19
N ALA A 226 5.86 -1.53 -0.79
CA ALA A 226 5.75 -0.10 -1.02
C ALA A 226 6.86 0.68 -0.32
N THR A 227 7.22 0.27 0.90
CA THR A 227 8.30 0.92 1.66
C THR A 227 9.68 0.53 1.14
N VAL A 228 9.91 -0.75 0.80
CA VAL A 228 11.18 -1.22 0.22
C VAL A 228 11.49 -0.51 -1.11
N LEU A 229 10.49 -0.31 -1.95
CA LEU A 229 10.63 0.34 -3.26
C LEU A 229 10.46 1.86 -3.23
N ASP A 230 10.27 2.48 -2.06
CA ASP A 230 10.04 3.92 -1.91
C ASP A 230 8.81 4.44 -2.72
N MET A 231 7.78 3.61 -2.78
CA MET A 231 6.49 3.91 -3.43
C MET A 231 5.53 4.69 -2.51
N LEU A 232 5.67 4.56 -1.20
CA LEU A 232 4.88 5.27 -0.19
C LEU A 232 5.80 5.88 0.87
N LYS A 233 5.48 7.11 1.28
CA LYS A 233 6.17 7.82 2.36
C LYS A 233 5.47 7.60 3.71
N PRO A 234 6.16 7.76 4.85
CA PRO A 234 5.58 7.56 6.19
C PRO A 234 4.30 8.36 6.44
N GLN A 235 4.25 9.61 5.98
CA GLN A 235 3.09 10.49 6.18
C GLN A 235 1.84 9.99 5.45
N GLU A 236 2.02 9.20 4.39
CA GLU A 236 0.93 8.66 3.60
C GLU A 236 0.32 7.40 4.25
N LEU A 237 1.07 6.76 5.15
CA LEU A 237 0.67 5.55 5.87
C LEU A 237 -0.16 5.82 7.13
N GLU A 238 -0.19 7.09 7.57
CA GLU A 238 -0.82 7.52 8.82
C GLU A 238 -2.23 6.96 9.05
N PRO A 239 -3.15 6.91 8.06
CA PRO A 239 -4.51 6.40 8.29
C PRO A 239 -4.59 4.94 8.73
N MET A 240 -3.50 4.19 8.54
CA MET A 240 -3.37 2.77 8.91
C MET A 240 -2.26 2.53 9.95
N GLN A 241 -1.68 3.59 10.52
CA GLN A 241 -0.59 3.51 11.51
C GLN A 241 -0.84 2.50 12.64
N PRO A 242 -2.04 2.43 13.27
CA PRO A 242 -2.28 1.47 14.35
C PRO A 242 -2.06 0.01 13.94
N LEU A 243 -2.41 -0.35 12.69
CA LEU A 243 -2.23 -1.71 12.20
C LEU A 243 -0.76 -2.02 11.89
N LEU A 244 -0.04 -1.03 11.33
CA LEU A 244 1.41 -1.14 11.10
C LEU A 244 2.16 -1.32 12.43
N ASP A 245 1.76 -0.60 13.46
CA ASP A 245 2.34 -0.70 14.81
C ASP A 245 2.14 -2.09 15.42
N ILE A 246 0.92 -2.63 15.31
CA ILE A 246 0.61 -4.01 15.75
C ILE A 246 1.48 -5.03 15.01
N TRP A 247 1.64 -4.87 13.70
CA TRP A 247 2.44 -5.78 12.87
C TRP A 247 3.94 -5.67 13.13
N ALA A 248 4.43 -4.51 13.49
CA ALA A 248 5.81 -4.36 13.97
C ALA A 248 5.98 -5.00 15.36
N ALA A 249 5.08 -4.74 16.30
CA ALA A 249 5.16 -5.25 17.67
C ALA A 249 5.00 -6.78 17.76
N ASN A 250 4.16 -7.39 16.91
CA ASN A 250 3.96 -8.83 16.90
C ASN A 250 4.98 -9.61 16.02
N GLY A 251 5.95 -8.91 15.44
CA GLY A 251 7.01 -9.50 14.61
C GLY A 251 6.60 -9.89 13.19
N THR A 252 5.43 -9.45 12.71
CA THR A 252 5.06 -9.59 11.29
C THR A 252 6.02 -8.79 10.40
N PHE A 253 6.30 -7.55 10.78
CA PHE A 253 7.31 -6.74 10.09
C PHE A 253 8.69 -7.04 10.67
N PRO A 254 9.65 -7.48 9.83
CA PRO A 254 11.01 -7.73 10.29
C PRO A 254 11.66 -6.41 10.78
N PRO A 255 12.48 -6.44 11.84
CA PRO A 255 13.17 -5.24 12.35
C PRO A 255 14.03 -4.52 11.30
N GLU A 256 14.54 -5.25 10.30
CA GLU A 256 15.34 -4.69 9.20
C GLU A 256 14.50 -4.04 8.08
N SER A 257 13.18 -4.08 8.17
CA SER A 257 12.30 -3.50 7.16
C SER A 257 12.01 -2.02 7.41
N LYS A 258 11.94 -1.22 6.34
CA LYS A 258 11.51 0.19 6.42
C LYS A 258 10.11 0.34 7.04
N ALA A 259 9.21 -0.63 6.81
CA ALA A 259 7.89 -0.63 7.44
C ALA A 259 7.96 -0.71 8.98
N TYR A 260 8.92 -1.47 9.53
CA TYR A 260 9.18 -1.52 10.96
C TYR A 260 9.75 -0.19 11.48
N GLU A 261 10.66 0.45 10.74
CA GLU A 261 11.19 1.77 11.08
C GLU A 261 10.11 2.87 11.14
N PHE A 262 9.05 2.73 10.34
CA PHE A 262 7.93 3.68 10.31
C PHE A 262 6.89 3.41 11.41
N ALA A 263 7.01 2.30 12.14
CA ALA A 263 6.05 1.88 13.14
C ALA A 263 6.37 2.46 14.54
N ASN A 264 5.33 2.67 15.33
CA ASN A 264 5.43 3.01 16.75
C ASN A 264 5.25 1.76 17.61
N LEU A 265 6.37 1.14 18.00
CA LEU A 265 6.34 -0.11 18.77
C LEU A 265 5.56 0.01 20.08
N ARG A 266 5.64 1.13 20.79
CA ARG A 266 4.93 1.29 22.06
C ARG A 266 3.41 1.28 21.88
N ALA A 267 2.91 1.91 20.82
CA ALA A 267 1.49 1.85 20.49
C ALA A 267 1.09 0.42 20.10
N GLY A 268 1.90 -0.26 19.30
CA GLY A 268 1.67 -1.65 18.90
C GLY A 268 1.62 -2.62 20.08
N GLU A 269 2.61 -2.58 20.97
CA GLU A 269 2.68 -3.39 22.19
C GLU A 269 1.44 -3.14 23.06
N ARG A 270 1.04 -1.87 23.22
CA ARG A 270 -0.15 -1.51 24.00
C ARG A 270 -1.45 -2.01 23.36
N LEU A 271 -1.58 -1.93 22.03
CA LEU A 271 -2.75 -2.46 21.33
C LEU A 271 -2.85 -4.00 21.45
N LEU A 272 -1.72 -4.70 21.47
CA LEU A 272 -1.66 -6.15 21.71
C LEU A 272 -2.05 -6.50 23.15
N GLU A 273 -1.60 -5.74 24.15
CA GLU A 273 -2.02 -5.89 25.55
C GLU A 273 -3.54 -5.73 25.71
N LEU A 274 -4.12 -4.68 25.11
CA LEU A 274 -5.57 -4.43 25.15
C LEU A 274 -6.36 -5.57 24.49
N ALA A 275 -5.76 -6.27 23.53
CA ALA A 275 -6.32 -7.43 22.86
C ALA A 275 -6.10 -8.75 23.65
N GLY A 276 -5.38 -8.73 24.77
CA GLY A 276 -5.02 -9.93 25.52
C GLY A 276 -4.13 -10.91 24.74
N VAL A 277 -3.30 -10.40 23.82
CA VAL A 277 -2.37 -11.22 23.02
C VAL A 277 -1.02 -11.27 23.73
N GLU A 278 -0.58 -12.46 24.15
CA GLU A 278 0.76 -12.66 24.73
C GLU A 278 1.83 -12.39 23.67
N MET A 279 2.73 -11.43 23.93
CA MET A 279 3.89 -11.21 23.09
C MET A 279 4.89 -12.35 23.32
N GLY A 280 5.07 -13.20 22.31
CA GLY A 280 6.02 -14.31 22.36
C GLY A 280 7.42 -13.80 22.74
N GLY A 281 8.01 -14.42 23.78
CA GLY A 281 9.27 -14.01 24.37
C GLY A 281 10.38 -13.81 23.33
N ARG A 282 11.08 -12.68 23.48
CA ARG A 282 12.30 -12.32 22.74
C ARG A 282 13.37 -13.41 22.84
#